data_AF-A0A227J4N8-F1
#
_entry.id   AF-A0A227J4N8-F1
#
_cell.length_a   1.000
_cell.length_b   1.000
_cell.length_c   1.000
_cell.angle_alpha   90.00
_cell.angle_beta   90.00
_cell.angle_gamma   90.00
#
_symmetry.space_group_name_H-M   'P 1'
#
loop_
_entity.id
_entity.type
_entity.pdbx_description
1 polymer ?
#
loop_
_entity_poly.entity_id
_entity_poly.type
_entity_poly.pdbx_seq_one_letter_code
_entity_poly.pdbx_strand_id
1 'polypeptide(L)'
;RNCTLAVLNSGSHTDNSKELLDKHQSFDVNVVRRERGIKLELTDPPEHAFVDGEIIKGIQEHLFSVLRDIVYVNMHLADSQRLNLTNPTHITNLVFGILRNAGALTPGIEPN
;
A
#
# COMPACT_ATOMS: atom_id res chain seq x y z
N ARG A 1 0.43 -3.86 -8.19
CA ARG A 1 1.20 -3.12 -9.21
C ARG A 1 0.96 -1.60 -9.17
N ASN A 2 -0.20 -1.07 -9.62
CA ASN A 2 -0.36 0.39 -9.82
C ASN A 2 -0.14 1.24 -8.56
N CYS A 3 -0.66 0.84 -7.39
CA CYS A 3 -0.43 1.57 -6.13
C CYS A 3 1.07 1.60 -5.74
N THR A 4 1.78 0.49 -5.97
CA THR A 4 3.23 0.37 -5.76
C THR A 4 3.99 1.34 -6.67
N LEU A 5 3.62 1.41 -7.95
CA LEU A 5 4.23 2.32 -8.91
C LEU A 5 3.97 3.80 -8.55
N ALA A 6 2.77 4.12 -8.06
CA ALA A 6 2.44 5.46 -7.60
C ALA A 6 3.31 5.86 -6.40
N VAL A 7 3.49 4.96 -5.42
CA VAL A 7 4.37 5.19 -4.25
C VAL A 7 5.83 5.39 -4.68
N LEU A 8 6.33 4.59 -5.63
CA LEU A 8 7.70 4.75 -6.14
C LEU A 8 7.92 6.08 -6.86
N ASN A 9 6.86 6.67 -7.43
CA ASN A 9 6.90 7.97 -8.11
C ASN A 9 6.56 9.16 -7.20
N SER A 10 6.47 8.95 -5.89
CA SER A 10 6.24 10.02 -4.93
C SER A 10 7.38 11.05 -4.99
N GLY A 11 7.05 12.31 -5.23
CA GLY A 11 8.05 13.37 -5.40
C GLY A 11 8.49 13.59 -6.85
N SER A 12 7.94 12.86 -7.82
CA SER A 12 8.10 13.19 -9.25
C SER A 12 7.34 14.48 -9.61
N HIS A 13 7.85 15.22 -10.60
CA HIS A 13 7.25 16.47 -11.08
C HIS A 13 6.09 16.26 -12.06
N THR A 14 5.60 15.03 -12.22
CA THR A 14 4.54 14.67 -13.16
C THR A 14 3.21 14.54 -12.41
N ASP A 15 2.18 15.26 -12.83
CA ASP A 15 0.83 15.22 -12.26
C ASP A 15 -0.12 14.27 -13.03
N ASN A 16 0.31 13.74 -14.17
CA ASN A 16 -0.49 12.87 -15.04
C ASN A 16 -0.26 11.38 -14.73
N SER A 17 -1.27 10.74 -14.12
CA SER A 17 -1.23 9.32 -13.77
C SER A 17 -1.19 8.39 -14.98
N LYS A 18 -1.75 8.79 -16.13
CA LYS A 18 -1.72 7.97 -17.35
C LYS A 18 -0.31 7.94 -17.95
N GLU A 19 0.31 9.10 -18.07
CA GLU A 19 1.69 9.22 -18.56
C GLU A 19 2.65 8.41 -17.69
N LEU A 20 2.45 8.42 -16.37
CA LEU A 20 3.21 7.60 -15.44
C LEU A 20 3.12 6.10 -15.75
N LEU A 21 1.90 5.59 -15.95
CA LEU A 21 1.67 4.18 -16.26
C LEU A 21 2.24 3.81 -17.62
N ASP A 22 2.07 4.67 -18.61
CA ASP A 22 2.56 4.47 -19.98
C ASP A 22 4.09 4.49 -20.06
N LYS A 23 4.76 5.31 -19.23
CA LYS A 23 6.22 5.38 -19.14
C LYS A 23 6.84 4.14 -18.47
N HIS A 24 6.14 3.56 -17.49
CA HIS A 24 6.62 2.43 -16.70
C HIS A 24 5.84 1.14 -17.02
N GLN A 25 5.76 0.78 -18.30
CA GLN A 25 5.07 -0.45 -18.74
C GLN A 25 5.79 -1.72 -18.29
N SER A 26 7.12 -1.72 -18.25
CA SER A 26 7.92 -2.89 -17.84
C SER A 26 8.00 -3.07 -16.32
N PHE A 27 7.59 -2.06 -15.54
CA PHE A 27 7.57 -2.15 -14.08
C PHE A 27 6.70 -3.32 -13.63
N ASP A 28 7.16 -4.10 -12.66
CA ASP A 28 6.31 -5.08 -11.97
C ASP A 28 6.72 -5.27 -10.51
N VAL A 29 5.84 -5.87 -9.72
CA VAL A 29 6.08 -6.14 -8.31
C VAL A 29 5.58 -7.52 -7.90
N ASN A 30 6.46 -8.30 -7.30
CA ASN A 30 6.17 -9.63 -6.78
C ASN A 30 6.26 -9.68 -5.27
N VAL A 31 5.33 -10.41 -4.65
CA VAL A 31 5.35 -10.69 -3.21
C VAL A 31 6.01 -12.04 -3.01
N VAL A 32 7.13 -12.06 -2.29
CA VAL A 32 7.96 -13.26 -2.13
C VAL A 32 7.99 -13.69 -0.68
N ARG A 33 7.57 -14.93 -0.40
CA ARG A 33 7.64 -15.52 0.94
C ARG A 33 9.06 -15.99 1.25
N ARG A 34 9.53 -15.70 2.46
CA ARG A 34 10.82 -16.14 3.02
C ARG A 34 10.60 -16.67 4.45
N GLU A 35 11.62 -17.29 5.03
CA GLU A 35 11.55 -17.88 6.38
C GLU A 35 11.12 -16.87 7.45
N ARG A 36 11.59 -15.63 7.34
CA ARG A 36 11.34 -14.54 8.31
C ARG A 36 10.34 -13.49 7.81
N GLY A 37 9.41 -13.88 6.94
CA GLY A 37 8.31 -13.01 6.51
C GLY A 37 8.24 -12.82 5.00
N ILE A 38 7.83 -11.62 4.60
CA ILE A 38 7.55 -11.28 3.20
C ILE A 38 8.60 -10.29 2.69
N LYS A 39 9.02 -10.47 1.44
CA LYS A 39 9.81 -9.49 0.68
C LYS A 39 9.01 -9.02 -0.53
N LEU A 40 9.25 -7.77 -0.93
CA LEU A 40 8.80 -7.25 -2.21
C LEU A 40 9.98 -7.30 -3.18
N GLU A 41 9.76 -7.88 -4.35
CA GLU A 41 10.69 -7.87 -5.47
C GLU A 41 10.15 -6.88 -6.50
N LEU A 42 10.99 -5.95 -6.93
CA LEU A 42 10.63 -4.89 -7.88
C LEU A 42 11.40 -5.13 -9.17
N THR A 43 10.67 -5.21 -10.29
CA THR A 43 11.24 -5.30 -11.64
C THR A 43 11.09 -3.93 -12.30
N ASP A 44 12.16 -3.41 -12.91
CA ASP A 44 12.22 -2.09 -13.56
C ASP A 44 11.57 -0.93 -12.76
N PRO A 45 11.91 -0.74 -11.47
CA PRO A 45 11.36 0.37 -10.69
C PRO A 45 11.91 1.73 -11.17
N PRO A 46 11.18 2.83 -10.95
CA PRO A 46 11.70 4.17 -11.21
C PRO A 46 13.00 4.45 -10.43
N GLU A 47 14.06 4.85 -11.14
CA GLU A 47 15.40 5.03 -10.55
C GLU A 47 15.47 6.09 -9.44
N HIS A 48 14.66 7.14 -9.54
CA HIS A 48 14.62 8.23 -8.55
C HIS A 48 14.08 7.80 -7.18
N ALA A 49 13.51 6.60 -7.06
CA ALA A 49 13.13 6.03 -5.77
C ALA A 49 14.34 5.51 -4.97
N PHE A 50 15.54 5.52 -5.55
CA PHE A 50 16.77 4.99 -4.99
C PHE A 50 17.84 6.08 -4.81
N VAL A 51 18.70 5.89 -3.82
CA VAL A 51 19.94 6.66 -3.58
C VAL A 51 21.06 5.65 -3.42
N ASP A 52 22.08 5.73 -4.27
CA ASP A 52 23.21 4.78 -4.30
C ASP A 52 22.81 3.30 -4.38
N GLY A 53 21.71 3.02 -5.09
CA GLY A 53 21.15 1.66 -5.25
C GLY A 53 20.26 1.19 -4.10
N GLU A 54 20.14 1.97 -3.02
CA GLU A 54 19.27 1.67 -1.89
C GLU A 54 17.97 2.46 -1.98
N ILE A 55 16.85 1.80 -1.73
CA ILE A 55 15.53 2.45 -1.78
C ILE A 55 15.40 3.49 -0.66
N ILE A 56 14.80 4.64 -0.96
CA ILE A 56 14.51 5.67 0.05
C ILE A 56 13.60 5.06 1.12
N LYS A 57 13.98 5.20 2.40
CA LYS A 57 13.29 4.57 3.54
C LYS A 57 11.78 4.90 3.61
N GLY A 58 11.40 6.15 3.42
CA GLY A 58 9.97 6.54 3.42
C GLY A 58 9.17 5.88 2.29
N ILE A 59 9.76 5.73 1.11
CA ILE A 59 9.15 4.99 -0.01
C ILE A 59 9.00 3.52 0.37
N GLN A 60 10.03 2.90 0.94
CA GLN A 60 9.98 1.51 1.41
C GLN A 60 8.85 1.29 2.43
N GLU A 61 8.70 2.17 3.41
CA GLU A 61 7.62 2.12 4.41
C GLU A 61 6.23 2.24 3.77
N HIS A 62 6.09 3.12 2.77
CA HIS A 62 4.85 3.25 2.00
C HIS A 62 4.55 2.02 1.13
N LEU A 63 5.56 1.36 0.56
CA LEU A 63 5.38 0.11 -0.20
C LEU A 63 4.77 -0.99 0.67
N PHE A 64 5.25 -1.14 1.91
CA PHE A 64 4.67 -2.10 2.84
C PHE A 64 3.29 -1.67 3.36
N SER A 65 3.03 -0.37 3.46
CA SER A 65 1.68 0.15 3.77
C SER A 65 0.68 -0.22 2.67
N VAL A 66 1.06 -0.08 1.39
CA VAL A 66 0.26 -0.51 0.24
C VAL A 66 -0.05 -2.02 0.32
N LEU A 67 0.95 -2.85 0.58
CA LEU A 67 0.75 -4.30 0.72
C LEU A 67 -0.22 -4.63 1.86
N ARG A 68 0.00 -4.04 3.04
CA ARG A 68 -0.83 -4.24 4.23
C ARG A 68 -2.30 -3.90 3.96
N ASP A 69 -2.55 -2.73 3.39
CA ASP A 69 -3.92 -2.21 3.24
C ASP A 69 -4.69 -2.98 2.16
N ILE A 70 -4.03 -3.30 1.03
CA ILE A 70 -4.64 -4.11 -0.04
C ILE A 70 -4.98 -5.51 0.49
N VAL A 71 -4.07 -6.17 1.21
CA VAL A 71 -4.31 -7.51 1.75
C VAL A 71 -5.43 -7.49 2.79
N TYR A 72 -5.41 -6.53 3.72
CA TYR A 72 -6.42 -6.42 4.76
C TYR A 72 -7.81 -6.23 4.18
N VAL A 73 -7.98 -5.27 3.26
CA VAL A 73 -9.28 -4.98 2.65
C VAL A 73 -9.78 -6.17 1.84
N ASN A 74 -8.95 -6.80 1.02
CA ASN A 74 -9.36 -7.96 0.22
C ASN A 74 -9.80 -9.14 1.09
N MET A 75 -9.09 -9.43 2.18
CA MET A 75 -9.48 -10.49 3.11
C MET A 75 -10.85 -10.23 3.75
N HIS A 76 -11.16 -8.98 4.09
CA HIS A 76 -12.46 -8.62 4.70
C HIS A 76 -13.59 -8.58 3.68
N LEU A 77 -13.32 -8.14 2.44
CA LEU A 77 -14.29 -8.15 1.36
C LEU A 77 -14.66 -9.57 0.91
N ALA A 78 -13.73 -10.52 1.01
CA ALA A 78 -13.98 -11.93 0.73
C ALA A 78 -14.89 -12.60 1.79
N ASP A 79 -14.98 -12.04 2.99
CA ASP A 79 -15.84 -12.54 4.08
C ASP A 79 -17.27 -11.96 3.97
N SER A 80 -17.98 -12.41 2.93
CA SER A 80 -19.35 -11.96 2.61
C SER A 80 -20.39 -12.30 3.69
N GLN A 81 -20.08 -13.20 4.62
CA GLN A 81 -20.95 -13.54 5.74
C GLN A 81 -20.90 -12.48 6.85
N ARG A 82 -19.79 -11.73 6.98
CA ARG A 82 -19.59 -10.75 8.05
C ARG A 82 -19.69 -9.31 7.58
N LEU A 83 -19.49 -9.04 6.29
CA LEU A 83 -19.45 -7.68 5.75
C LEU A 83 -20.63 -7.41 4.81
N ASN A 84 -21.52 -6.49 5.21
CA ASN A 84 -22.55 -5.94 4.35
C ASN A 84 -22.24 -4.47 4.06
N LEU A 85 -21.84 -4.16 2.82
CA LEU A 85 -21.45 -2.81 2.38
C LEU A 85 -22.63 -1.85 2.18
N THR A 86 -23.87 -2.28 2.39
CA THR A 86 -25.04 -1.38 2.46
C THR A 86 -25.45 -1.05 3.89
N ASN A 87 -24.85 -1.74 4.89
CA ASN A 87 -25.12 -1.49 6.31
C ASN A 87 -24.13 -0.44 6.86
N PRO A 88 -24.59 0.74 7.31
CA PRO A 88 -23.72 1.80 7.83
C PRO A 88 -22.83 1.37 9.00
N THR A 89 -23.32 0.48 9.87
CA THR A 89 -22.55 -0.05 11.00
C THR A 89 -21.38 -0.91 10.52
N HIS A 90 -21.59 -1.71 9.49
CA HIS A 90 -20.52 -2.56 8.94
C HIS A 90 -19.47 -1.70 8.23
N ILE A 91 -19.88 -0.67 7.49
CA ILE A 91 -18.96 0.29 6.85
C ILE A 91 -18.12 1.01 7.91
N THR A 92 -18.75 1.52 8.98
CA THR A 92 -18.06 2.21 10.07
C THR A 92 -17.03 1.31 10.75
N ASN A 93 -17.40 0.06 11.06
CA ASN A 93 -16.49 -0.91 11.64
C ASN A 93 -15.36 -1.33 10.68
N LEU A 94 -15.62 -1.37 9.37
CA LEU A 94 -14.60 -1.64 8.35
C LEU A 94 -13.56 -0.50 8.33
N VAL A 95 -14.00 0.76 8.29
CA VAL A 95 -13.10 1.93 8.34
C VAL A 95 -12.26 1.90 9.61
N PHE A 96 -12.88 1.68 10.77
CA PHE A 96 -12.16 1.51 12.04
C PHE A 96 -11.14 0.36 11.97
N GLY A 97 -11.54 -0.79 11.42
CA GLY A 97 -10.67 -1.95 11.27
C GLY A 97 -9.43 -1.68 10.41
N ILE A 98 -9.61 -0.98 9.28
CA ILE A 98 -8.51 -0.56 8.39
C ILE A 98 -7.52 0.32 9.17
N LEU A 99 -8.00 1.36 9.85
CA LEU A 99 -7.15 2.28 10.62
C LEU A 99 -6.43 1.57 11.78
N ARG A 100 -7.13 0.67 12.49
CA ARG A 100 -6.56 -0.13 13.56
C ARG A 100 -5.46 -1.06 13.03
N ASN A 101 -5.71 -1.78 11.94
CA ASN A 101 -4.71 -2.66 11.32
C ASN A 101 -3.50 -1.88 10.78
N ALA A 102 -3.72 -0.64 10.35
CA ALA A 102 -2.66 0.28 9.95
C ALA A 102 -1.80 0.80 11.11
N GLY A 103 -2.19 0.53 12.37
CA GLY A 103 -1.52 1.08 13.56
C GLY A 103 -1.74 2.59 13.73
N ALA A 104 -2.75 3.17 13.06
CA ALA A 104 -3.02 4.61 13.08
C ALA A 104 -3.84 5.06 14.30
N LEU A 105 -4.39 4.12 15.07
CA LEU A 105 -5.19 4.40 16.27
C LEU A 105 -4.38 4.01 17.52
N THR A 106 -3.84 5.01 18.21
CA THR A 106 -3.12 4.82 19.47
C THR A 106 -4.05 5.12 20.65
N PRO A 107 -4.39 4.15 21.51
CA PRO A 107 -5.25 4.40 22.65
C PRO A 107 -4.60 5.33 23.69
N GLY A 108 -5.39 6.19 24.33
CA GLY A 108 -4.94 7.00 25.47
C GLY A 108 -4.07 8.21 25.11
N ILE A 109 -3.99 8.59 23.83
CA ILE A 109 -3.41 9.87 23.41
C ILE A 109 -4.48 10.96 23.43
N GLU A 110 -4.13 12.14 23.94
CA GLU A 110 -4.97 13.33 23.81
C GLU A 110 -5.03 13.76 22.33
N PRO A 111 -6.17 14.33 21.86
CA PRO A 111 -6.28 14.85 20.49
C PRO A 111 -5.24 15.93 20.19
N ASN A 112 -4.62 15.85 19.00
CA ASN A 112 -3.59 16.76 18.51
C ASN A 112 -3.93 17.40 17.15
#